data_AF-W1WJ07-F1
#
_entry.id   AF-W1WJ07-F1
#
_cell.length_a   1.000
_cell.length_b   1.000
_cell.length_c   1.000
_cell.angle_alpha   90.00
_cell.angle_beta   90.00
_cell.angle_gamma   90.00
#
_symmetry.space_group_name_H-M   'P 1'
#
loop_
_entity.id
_entity.type
_entity.pdbx_description
1 polymer ?
#
loop_
_entity_poly.entity_id
_entity_poly.type
_entity_poly.pdbx_seq_one_letter_code
_entity_poly.pdbx_strand_id
1 'polypeptide(L)' 'TDVNQVLTLDDLVRTDDVIFAATAITRGNLLNAIQYFPGGARTHTIVMRSKTGTVRFLDTVHMDEKLKSLKAK' A
#
# COMPACT_ATOMS: atom_id res chain seq x y z
N THR A 1 18.83 -23.81 15.52
CA THR A 1 18.22 -22.46 15.51
C THR A 1 18.61 -21.79 16.81
N ASP A 2 19.46 -20.77 16.74
CA ASP A 2 19.75 -19.93 17.90
C ASP A 2 18.65 -18.88 18.02
N VAL A 3 17.94 -18.86 19.14
CA VAL A 3 16.85 -17.91 19.40
C VAL A 3 17.36 -16.50 19.72
N ASN A 4 18.66 -16.35 19.97
CA ASN A 4 19.30 -15.07 20.26
C ASN A 4 19.93 -14.43 19.02
N GLN A 5 19.83 -15.07 17.86
CA GLN A 5 20.38 -14.53 16.62
C GLN A 5 19.71 -13.20 16.27
N VAL A 6 20.52 -12.16 16.03
CA VAL A 6 20.04 -10.91 15.42
C VAL A 6 19.83 -11.15 13.93
N LEU A 7 18.60 -10.96 13.47
CA LEU A 7 18.24 -11.12 12.05
C LEU A 7 18.41 -9.79 11.31
N THR A 8 19.20 -9.82 10.23
CA THR A 8 19.34 -8.72 9.28
C THR A 8 18.25 -8.78 8.21
N LEU A 9 18.16 -7.75 7.34
CA LEU A 9 17.23 -7.80 6.20
C LEU A 9 17.50 -9.00 5.28
N ASP A 10 18.76 -9.34 5.04
CA ASP A 10 19.16 -10.47 4.19
C ASP A 10 18.80 -11.82 4.83
N ASP A 11 18.66 -11.87 6.16
CA ASP A 11 18.13 -13.04 6.87
C ASP A 11 16.61 -13.17 6.73
N LEU A 12 15.90 -12.03 6.73
CA LEU A 12 14.43 -11.97 6.63
C LEU A 12 13.93 -12.15 5.18
N VAL A 13 14.65 -11.62 4.21
CA VAL A 13 14.32 -11.64 2.78
C VAL A 13 15.56 -11.99 1.99
N ARG A 14 15.71 -13.26 1.63
CA ARG A 14 16.95 -13.84 1.09
C ARG A 14 17.10 -13.69 -0.43
N THR A 15 16.24 -12.90 -1.09
CA THR A 15 16.21 -12.77 -2.56
C THR A 15 16.37 -11.31 -2.99
N ASP A 16 17.01 -11.11 -4.14
CA ASP A 16 17.17 -9.77 -4.74
C ASP A 16 15.97 -9.32 -5.58
N ASP A 17 14.97 -10.18 -5.78
CA ASP A 17 13.73 -9.89 -6.51
C ASP A 17 12.53 -9.93 -5.56
N VAL A 18 12.22 -8.75 -5.03
CA VAL A 18 11.21 -8.51 -4.00
C VAL A 18 10.25 -7.44 -4.50
N ILE A 19 8.96 -7.65 -4.26
CA ILE A 19 7.92 -6.66 -4.50
C ILE A 19 7.28 -6.31 -3.15
N PHE A 20 7.18 -5.03 -2.86
CA PHE A 20 6.44 -4.50 -1.71
C PHE A 20 5.30 -3.62 -2.21
N ALA A 21 4.11 -3.79 -1.62
CA ALA A 21 2.95 -2.96 -1.88
C ALA A 21 2.22 -2.64 -0.57
N ALA A 22 1.80 -1.39 -0.40
CA ALA A 22 1.02 -0.96 0.75
C ALA A 22 0.01 0.11 0.36
N THR A 23 -1.22 0.01 0.88
CA THR A 23 -2.32 0.94 0.67
C THR A 23 -2.79 1.49 2.01
N ALA A 24 -2.97 2.80 2.11
CA ALA A 24 -3.41 3.42 3.35
C ALA A 24 -4.92 3.28 3.57
N ILE A 25 -5.29 2.80 4.77
CA ILE A 25 -6.67 2.81 5.26
C ILE A 25 -6.92 4.14 6.00
N THR A 26 -6.06 4.50 6.95
CA THR A 26 -6.09 5.77 7.69
C THR A 26 -4.98 6.71 7.22
N ARG A 27 -5.04 7.98 7.63
CA ARG A 27 -4.02 8.97 7.24
C ARG A 27 -2.71 8.60 7.92
N GLY A 28 -1.66 8.41 7.11
CA GLY A 28 -0.30 8.25 7.57
C GLY A 28 0.61 9.35 7.03
N ASN A 29 1.88 9.27 7.38
CA ASN A 29 2.90 10.23 6.91
C ASN A 29 3.28 10.02 5.45
N LEU A 30 3.13 8.79 4.93
CA LEU A 30 3.55 8.42 3.58
C LEU A 30 2.39 8.40 2.57
N LEU A 31 1.21 7.94 3.00
CA LEU A 31 0.07 7.71 2.12
C LEU A 31 -1.20 8.34 2.71
N ASN A 32 -2.08 8.78 1.81
CA ASN A 32 -3.37 9.36 2.18
C ASN A 32 -4.35 8.25 2.53
N ALA A 33 -5.18 8.49 3.55
CA ALA A 33 -6.28 7.60 3.92
C ALA A 33 -7.19 7.31 2.72
N ILE A 34 -7.92 6.20 2.79
CA ILE A 34 -9.01 5.97 1.85
C ILE A 34 -10.05 7.09 1.95
N GLN A 35 -10.48 7.60 0.80
CA GLN A 35 -11.53 8.61 0.71
C GLN A 35 -12.72 8.02 -0.01
N TYR A 36 -13.82 7.83 0.70
CA TYR A 36 -15.08 7.44 0.09
C TYR A 36 -15.84 8.68 -0.39
N PHE A 37 -16.50 8.56 -1.54
CA PHE A 37 -17.36 9.58 -2.11
C PHE A 37 -18.57 8.93 -2.79
N PRO A 38 -19.66 9.67 -3.05
CA PRO A 38 -20.82 9.11 -3.75
C PRO A 38 -20.40 8.51 -5.09
N GLY A 39 -20.57 7.20 -5.24
CA GLY A 39 -20.24 6.44 -6.44
C GLY A 39 -18.80 5.89 -6.51
N GLY A 40 -17.99 6.02 -5.45
CA GLY A 40 -16.66 5.44 -5.47
C GLY A 40 -15.80 5.60 -4.22
N ALA A 41 -14.53 5.22 -4.37
CA ALA A 41 -13.50 5.37 -3.37
C ALA A 41 -12.16 5.74 -4.02
N ARG A 42 -11.35 6.52 -3.33
CA ARG A 42 -9.98 6.88 -3.75
C ARG A 42 -8.98 6.29 -2.77
N THR A 43 -8.00 5.55 -3.27
CA THR A 43 -6.94 4.94 -2.48
C THR A 43 -5.58 5.47 -2.88
N HIS A 44 -4.68 5.62 -1.90
CA HIS A 44 -3.28 5.93 -2.14
C HIS A 44 -2.41 4.73 -1.77
N THR A 45 -1.63 4.26 -2.74
CA THR A 45 -0.81 3.03 -2.64
C THR A 45 0.63 3.32 -3.02
N ILE A 46 1.59 2.68 -2.36
CA ILE A 46 2.98 2.57 -2.82
C ILE A 46 3.23 1.16 -3.35
N VAL A 47 3.93 1.04 -4.47
CA VAL A 47 4.44 -0.22 -5.00
C VAL A 47 5.91 -0.04 -5.34
N MET A 48 6.75 -0.97 -4.90
CA MET A 48 8.18 -0.95 -5.20
C MET A 48 8.71 -2.33 -5.54
N ARG A 49 9.76 -2.38 -6.37
CA ARG A 49 10.44 -3.63 -6.73
C ARG A 49 11.95 -3.47 -6.65
N SER A 50 12.61 -4.32 -5.86
CA SER A 50 14.07 -4.27 -5.63
C SER A 50 14.85 -4.44 -6.93
N LYS A 51 14.49 -5.44 -7.74
CA LYS A 51 15.19 -5.79 -8.99
C LYS A 51 15.25 -4.64 -10.00
N THR A 52 14.26 -3.75 -10.01
CA THR A 52 14.22 -2.61 -10.93
C THR A 52 14.50 -1.28 -10.24
N GLY A 53 14.66 -1.26 -8.92
CA GLY A 53 14.77 -0.05 -8.10
C GLY A 53 13.55 0.89 -8.22
N THR A 54 12.45 0.44 -8.82
CA THR A 54 11.32 1.31 -9.15
C THR A 54 10.43 1.49 -7.94
N VAL A 55 10.05 2.73 -7.66
CA VAL A 55 9.05 3.10 -6.65
C VAL A 55 7.93 3.86 -7.34
N ARG A 56 6.69 3.44 -7.13
CA ARG A 56 5.49 4.06 -7.69
C ARG A 56 4.53 4.42 -6.57
N PHE A 57 4.07 5.66 -6.60
CA PHE A 57 2.90 6.11 -5.86
C PHE A 57 1.71 6.06 -6.80
N LEU A 58 0.68 5.32 -6.41
CA LEU A 58 -0.54 5.11 -7.17
C LEU A 58 -1.68 5.80 -6.45
N ASP A 59 -2.28 6.76 -7.12
CA ASP A 59 -3.52 7.39 -6.71
C ASP A 59 -4.64 6.85 -7.60
N THR A 60 -5.54 6.05 -7.02
CA THR A 60 -6.51 5.27 -7.80
C THR A 60 -7.93 5.60 -7.38
N VAL A 61 -8.76 5.89 -8.37
CA VAL A 61 -10.20 6.10 -8.22
C VAL A 61 -10.92 4.83 -8.62
N HIS A 62 -11.61 4.22 -7.67
CA HIS A 62 -12.46 3.05 -7.84
C HIS A 62 -13.89 3.51 -7.99
N MET A 63 -14.52 3.27 -9.14
CA MET A 63 -15.94 3.55 -9.37
C MET A 63 -16.74 2.32 -8.94
N ASP A 64 -17.64 2.49 -7.97
CA ASP A 64 -18.50 1.42 -7.46
C ASP A 64 -19.94 1.92 -7.27
N GLU A 65 -20.84 1.34 -8.05
CA GLU A 65 -22.28 1.59 -8.02
C GLU A 65 -22.88 1.40 -6.61
N LYS A 66 -22.34 0.47 -5.82
CA LYS A 66 -22.81 0.21 -4.45
C LYS A 66 -22.54 1.39 -3.51
N LEU A 67 -21.57 2.24 -3.83
CA LEU A 67 -21.18 3.40 -3.04
C LEU A 67 -21.94 4.66 -3.44
N LYS A 68 -22.87 4.61 -4.41
CA LYS A 68 -23.71 5.76 -4.79
C LYS A 68 -24.59 6.29 -3.65
N SER A 69 -24.99 5.42 -2.73
CA SER A 69 -25.84 5.78 -1.60
C SER A 69 -25.08 6.43 -0.44
N LEU A 70 -23.74 6.50 -0.51
CA LEU A 70 -22.96 7.19 0.50
C LEU A 70 -23.32 8.68 0.51
N LYS A 71 -23.60 9.21 1.70
CA LYS A 71 -23.75 10.64 1.89
C LYS A 71 -22.38 11.25 2.08
N ALA A 72 -22.07 12.30 1.32
CA ALA A 72 -20.90 13.13 1.59
C ALA A 72 -21.01 13.63 3.04
N LYS A 73 -19.92 13.51 3.80
CA LYS A 73 -19.84 13.96 5.18
C LYS A 73 -19.51 15.44 5.24
#